data_AF-A0A3C2AJL8-F1
#
_entry.id   AF-A0A3C2AJL8-F1
#
_cell.length_a   1.000
_cell.length_b   1.000
_cell.length_c   1.000
_cell.angle_alpha   90.00
_cell.angle_beta   90.00
_cell.angle_gamma   90.00
#
_symmetry.space_group_name_H-M   'P 1'
#
loop_
_entity.id
_entity.type
_entity.pdbx_description
1 polymer ?
#
loop_
_entity_poly.entity_id
_entity_poly.type
_entity_poly.pdbx_seq_one_letter_code
_entity_poly.pdbx_strand_id
1 'polypeptide(L)' 'MKNSILKTALLFSVLLCGSDLFAQEKDPVLLTVDGQSITLSEFEAVYKKNNRDEVV' A
#
# COMPACT_ATOMS: atom_id res chain seq x y z
N MET A 1 32.94 -24.76 8.41
CA MET A 1 31.85 -25.17 7.48
C MET A 1 30.46 -24.99 8.07
N LYS A 2 30.12 -25.58 9.23
CA LYS A 2 28.78 -25.44 9.89
C LYS A 2 28.27 -24.00 10.00
N ASN A 3 29.12 -23.06 10.42
CA ASN A 3 28.72 -21.67 10.62
C ASN A 3 28.46 -20.91 9.30
N SER A 4 29.06 -21.35 8.19
CA SER A 4 28.79 -20.76 6.87
C SER A 4 27.45 -21.24 6.34
N ILE A 5 27.13 -22.52 6.53
CA ILE A 5 25.83 -23.11 6.15
C ILE A 5 24.69 -22.48 6.96
N LEU A 6 24.90 -22.24 8.26
CA LEU A 6 23.92 -21.56 9.12
C LEU A 6 23.65 -20.11 8.67
N LYS A 7 24.70 -19.36 8.29
CA LYS A 7 24.57 -18.00 7.76
C LYS A 7 23.82 -17.97 6.43
N THR A 8 24.15 -18.90 5.53
CA THR A 8 23.45 -19.03 4.24
C THR A 8 21.98 -19.39 4.44
N ALA A 9 21.67 -20.34 5.33
CA ALA A 9 20.28 -20.71 5.65
C ALA A 9 19.48 -19.54 6.24
N LEU A 10 20.10 -18.73 7.12
CA LEU A 10 19.47 -17.55 7.70
C LEU A 10 19.14 -16.50 6.63
N LEU A 11 20.05 -16.28 5.67
CA LEU A 11 19.86 -15.32 4.58
C LEU A 11 18.67 -15.72 3.67
N PHE A 12 18.56 -17.01 3.35
CA PHE A 12 17.45 -17.55 2.56
C PHE A 12 16.10 -17.44 3.30
N SER A 13 16.09 -17.63 4.62
CA SER A 13 14.88 -17.48 5.44
C SER A 13 14.32 -16.05 5.37
N VAL A 14 15.19 -15.03 5.48
CA VAL A 14 14.77 -13.62 5.40
C VAL A 14 14.20 -13.25 4.02
N LEU A 15 14.77 -13.81 2.94
CA LEU A 15 14.29 -13.56 1.58
C LEU A 15 12.89 -14.12 1.31
N LEU A 16 12.48 -15.17 2.03
CA LEU A 16 11.16 -15.80 1.86
C LEU A 16 10.03 -15.06 2.59
N CYS A 17 10.33 -14.16 3.54
CA CYS A 17 9.33 -13.40 4.29
C CYS A 17 8.76 -12.18 3.52
N GLY A 18 9.15 -11.95 2.27
CA GLY A 18 8.71 -10.81 1.46
C GLY A 18 7.40 -10.99 0.71
N SER A 19 6.74 -12.15 0.80
CA SER A 19 5.51 -12.45 0.03
C SER A 19 4.29 -11.64 0.46
N ASP A 20 4.30 -11.06 1.66
CA ASP A 20 3.16 -10.33 2.23
C ASP A 20 3.25 -8.80 2.05
N LEU A 21 4.10 -8.31 1.14
CA LEU A 21 4.23 -6.87 0.83
C LEU A 21 3.02 -6.29 0.06
N PHE A 22 1.96 -7.07 -0.17
CA PHE A 22 0.75 -6.66 -0.90
C PHE A 22 -0.33 -6.05 0.01
N ALA A 23 0.05 -5.13 0.90
CA ALA A 23 -0.89 -4.40 1.76
C ALA A 23 -1.62 -3.25 1.04
N GLN A 24 -1.41 -3.06 -0.27
CA GLN A 24 -2.22 -2.14 -1.05
C GLN A 24 -3.61 -2.75 -1.26
N GLU A 25 -4.52 -2.40 -0.36
CA GLU A 25 -5.94 -2.56 -0.58
C GLU A 25 -6.30 -1.92 -1.93
N LYS A 26 -7.12 -2.61 -2.73
CA LYS A 26 -7.52 -2.11 -4.05
C LYS A 26 -8.36 -0.85 -3.84
N ASP A 27 -7.75 0.31 -4.07
CA ASP A 27 -8.43 1.60 -3.98
C ASP A 27 -9.54 1.67 -5.05
N PRO A 28 -10.82 1.69 -4.66
CA PRO A 28 -11.93 1.63 -5.61
C PRO A 28 -12.05 2.94 -6.39
N VAL A 29 -12.49 2.84 -7.65
CA VAL A 29 -12.89 4.02 -8.43
C VAL A 29 -14.23 4.53 -7.90
N LEU A 30 -14.26 5.78 -7.44
CA LEU A 30 -15.47 6.43 -6.95
C LEU A 30 -16.29 7.00 -8.11
N LEU A 31 -15.63 7.66 -9.06
CA LEU A 31 -16.27 8.29 -10.22
C LEU A 31 -15.29 8.42 -11.40
N THR A 32 -15.82 8.72 -12.58
CA THR A 32 -15.03 8.95 -13.81
C THR A 32 -15.48 10.25 -14.45
N VAL A 33 -14.53 11.12 -14.78
CA VAL A 33 -14.77 12.41 -15.45
C VAL A 33 -13.95 12.46 -16.72
N ASP A 34 -14.59 12.67 -17.87
CA ASP A 34 -13.91 12.73 -19.18
C ASP A 34 -13.00 11.51 -19.44
N GLY A 35 -13.46 10.32 -19.05
CA GLY A 35 -12.69 9.07 -19.18
C GLY A 35 -11.57 8.87 -18.15
N GLN A 36 -11.32 9.84 -17.27
CA GLN A 36 -10.35 9.72 -16.18
C GLN A 36 -11.02 9.16 -14.91
N SER A 37 -10.53 8.03 -14.41
CA SER A 37 -10.97 7.47 -13.13
C SER A 37 -10.44 8.30 -11.96
N ILE A 38 -11.32 8.57 -10.99
CA ILE A 38 -11.01 9.20 -9.71
C ILE A 38 -11.26 8.17 -8.61
N THR A 39 -10.26 7.89 -7.79
CA THR A 39 -10.38 6.89 -6.73
C THR A 39 -11.03 7.46 -5.47
N LEU A 40 -11.49 6.57 -4.59
CA LEU A 40 -12.04 6.97 -3.29
C LEU A 40 -10.99 7.71 -2.46
N SER A 41 -9.75 7.20 -2.41
CA SER A 41 -8.71 7.85 -1.62
C SER A 41 -8.34 9.25 -2.14
N GLU A 42 -8.31 9.44 -3.46
CA GLU A 42 -8.08 10.74 -4.09
C GLU A 42 -9.19 11.74 -3.72
N PHE A 43 -10.45 11.32 -3.82
CA PHE A 43 -11.59 12.14 -3.43
C PHE A 43 -11.51 12.54 -1.95
N GLU A 44 -11.27 11.58 -1.05
CA GLU A 44 -11.17 11.87 0.37
C GLU A 44 -10.03 12.83 0.70
N ALA A 45 -8.89 12.70 0.03
CA ALA A 45 -7.74 13.58 0.24
C ALA A 45 -8.09 15.03 -0.12
N VAL A 46 -8.79 15.25 -1.25
CA VAL A 46 -9.25 16.58 -1.68
C VAL A 46 -10.34 17.10 -0.75
N TYR A 47 -11.31 16.26 -0.40
CA TYR A 47 -12.39 16.61 0.51
C TYR A 47 -11.86 17.05 1.89
N LYS A 48 -11.01 16.24 2.52
CA LYS A 48 -10.40 16.55 3.82
C LYS A 48 -9.49 17.77 3.74
N LYS A 49 -8.83 18.03 2.62
CA LYS A 49 -8.01 19.24 2.43
C LYS A 49 -8.87 20.50 2.39
N ASN A 50 -10.02 20.45 1.72
CA ASN A 50 -10.85 21.62 1.47
C ASN A 50 -11.86 21.90 2.59
N ASN A 51 -12.23 20.89 3.38
CA ASN A 51 -13.25 20.99 4.44
C ASN A 51 -12.65 20.82 5.84
N ARG A 52 -11.39 21.24 6.06
CA ARG A 52 -10.69 21.05 7.36
C ARG A 52 -11.37 21.73 8.54
N ASP A 53 -12.02 22.87 8.28
CA ASP A 53 -12.68 23.68 9.31
C ASP A 53 -14.19 23.39 9.39
N GLU A 54 -14.72 22.57 8.48
CA GLU A 54 -16.07 22.03 8.59
C GLU A 54 -16.03 20.80 9.50
N VAL A 55 -16.07 21.06 10.81
CA VAL A 55 -16.46 20.05 11.79
C VAL A 55 -17.95 19.79 11.60
N VAL A 56 -18.32 18.58 11.22
CA VAL A 56 -19.72 18.11 11.38
C VAL A 56 -19.98 17.85 12.85
#